data_AF-A0A2U8E1H5-F1
#
_entry.id   AF-A0A2U8E1H5-F1
#
_cell.length_a   1.000
_cell.length_b   1.000
_cell.length_c   1.000
_cell.angle_alpha   90.00
_cell.angle_beta   90.00
_cell.angle_gamma   90.00
#
_symmetry.space_group_name_H-M   'P 1'
#
loop_
_entity.id
_entity.type
_entity.pdbx_description
1 polymer ?
#
loop_
_entity_poly.entity_id
_entity_poly.type
_entity_poly.pdbx_seq_one_letter_code
_entity_poly.pdbx_strand_id
1 'polypeptide(L)'
;MVRLQAPEYTSFYIDRNGGKYGTGKYCVILAKELGENEQYERMAKLPEVADVIGLNRMLLPQRIDDFRSIREAAAQLSAGVVFVYTVDTTFRDANSSKTLTAISLGISPSKKITALTTISALLMDTKTGYIYSAYETTEKEEVSSSSWNTRDNADKARQKTETRAFAKLIDDFIESWPRLLERYPAK
;
A
#
# COMPACT_ATOMS: atom_id res chain seq x y z
N MET A 1 -10.74 -0.26 2.43
CA MET A 1 -9.40 -0.18 1.81
C MET A 1 -8.74 -1.54 1.83
N VAL A 2 -7.93 -1.87 0.82
CA VAL A 2 -7.25 -3.17 0.70
C VAL A 2 -5.85 -2.99 0.12
N ARG A 3 -4.83 -3.46 0.84
CA ARG A 3 -3.46 -3.54 0.32
C ARG A 3 -3.29 -4.86 -0.42
N LEU A 4 -2.99 -4.78 -1.72
CA LEU A 4 -2.61 -5.92 -2.53
C LEU A 4 -1.12 -5.88 -2.82
N GLN A 5 -0.53 -7.06 -2.98
CA GLN A 5 0.86 -7.22 -3.39
C GLN A 5 1.01 -8.41 -4.32
N ALA A 6 2.15 -8.46 -5.02
CA ALA A 6 2.58 -9.66 -5.74
C ALA A 6 2.64 -10.88 -4.79
N PRO A 7 2.40 -12.11 -5.28
CA PRO A 7 2.30 -13.30 -4.42
C PRO A 7 3.60 -13.59 -3.65
N GLU A 8 4.74 -13.28 -4.29
CA GLU A 8 6.08 -13.44 -3.73
C GLU A 8 6.54 -12.23 -2.89
N TYR A 9 5.64 -11.26 -2.61
CA TYR A 9 5.98 -10.16 -1.73
C TYR A 9 6.32 -10.67 -0.32
N THR A 10 7.46 -10.20 0.18
CA THR A 10 7.97 -10.43 1.52
C THR A 10 8.63 -9.14 2.01
N SER A 11 8.50 -8.88 3.30
CA SER A 11 9.25 -7.86 4.01
C SER A 11 9.63 -8.41 5.38
N PHE A 12 10.66 -7.82 6.01
CA PHE A 12 11.09 -8.26 7.34
C PHE A 12 9.94 -8.21 8.36
N TYR A 13 9.07 -7.20 8.28
CA TYR A 13 7.88 -7.09 9.10
C TYR A 13 6.89 -8.23 8.85
N ILE A 14 6.54 -8.51 7.59
CA ILE A 14 5.56 -9.55 7.23
C ILE A 14 6.09 -10.95 7.57
N ASP A 15 7.38 -11.21 7.38
CA ASP A 15 7.99 -12.49 7.72
C ASP A 15 7.91 -12.78 9.24
N ARG A 16 8.00 -11.73 10.07
CA ARG A 16 7.98 -11.86 11.53
C ARG A 16 6.57 -11.87 12.11
N ASN A 17 5.69 -11.00 11.59
CA ASN A 17 4.38 -10.73 12.19
C ASN A 17 3.23 -11.41 11.42
N GLY A 18 3.52 -11.98 10.25
CA GLY A 18 2.51 -12.50 9.35
C GLY A 18 1.66 -11.39 8.72
N GLY A 19 0.42 -11.74 8.38
CA GLY A 19 -0.52 -10.79 7.77
C GLY A 19 -0.55 -10.82 6.25
N LYS A 20 0.25 -11.65 5.58
CA LYS A 20 0.03 -12.05 4.19
C LYS A 20 -1.08 -13.10 4.12
N TYR A 21 -2.08 -12.89 3.30
CA TYR A 21 -3.16 -13.85 3.05
C TYR A 21 -3.44 -14.02 1.57
N GLY A 22 -3.79 -15.25 1.17
CA GLY A 22 -4.13 -15.58 -0.19
C GLY A 22 -2.95 -16.08 -1.02
N THR A 23 -3.29 -16.78 -2.09
CA THR A 23 -2.41 -17.36 -3.11
C THR A 23 -2.93 -16.94 -4.49
N GLY A 24 -2.17 -17.20 -5.57
CA GLY A 24 -2.59 -16.86 -6.93
C GLY A 24 -1.82 -15.66 -7.48
N LYS A 25 -2.49 -14.79 -8.24
CA LYS A 25 -1.83 -13.60 -8.83
C LYS A 25 -1.58 -12.47 -7.85
N TYR A 26 -2.31 -12.45 -6.74
CA TYR A 26 -2.19 -11.43 -5.70
C TYR A 26 -2.20 -12.05 -4.32
N CYS A 27 -1.58 -11.36 -3.36
CA CYS A 27 -1.82 -11.58 -1.95
C CYS A 27 -2.37 -10.30 -1.31
N VAL A 28 -3.18 -10.45 -0.26
CA VAL A 28 -3.71 -9.35 0.54
C VAL A 28 -2.84 -9.19 1.77
N ILE A 29 -2.42 -7.96 2.05
CA ILE A 29 -1.74 -7.62 3.29
C ILE A 29 -2.78 -7.12 4.29
N LEU A 30 -3.03 -7.94 5.31
CA LEU A 30 -3.98 -7.70 6.39
C LEU A 30 -3.32 -7.06 7.62
N ALA A 31 -2.00 -7.14 7.72
CA ALA A 31 -1.27 -6.45 8.76
C ALA A 31 -1.34 -4.95 8.49
N LYS A 32 -1.92 -4.21 9.42
CA LYS A 32 -1.88 -2.74 9.40
C LYS A 32 -0.52 -2.29 9.90
N GLU A 33 0.24 -1.60 9.06
CA GLU A 33 1.50 -0.99 9.47
C GLU A 33 1.26 0.37 10.19
N LEU A 34 2.29 0.87 10.87
CA LEU A 34 2.21 2.11 11.63
C LEU A 34 1.85 3.30 10.71
N GLY A 35 0.86 4.09 11.13
CA GLY A 35 0.36 5.26 10.40
C GLY A 35 -0.83 5.00 9.47
N GLU A 36 -1.17 3.73 9.18
CA GLU A 36 -2.35 3.44 8.35
C GLU A 36 -3.66 3.87 9.03
N ASN A 37 -3.80 3.67 10.35
CA ASN A 37 -5.04 4.00 11.06
C ASN A 37 -5.43 5.49 10.94
N GLU A 38 -4.46 6.40 11.00
CA GLU A 38 -4.70 7.83 10.81
C GLU A 38 -5.28 8.10 9.41
N GLN A 39 -4.76 7.43 8.38
CA GLN A 39 -5.27 7.62 7.02
C GLN A 39 -6.70 7.10 6.84
N TYR A 40 -7.05 5.99 7.50
CA TYR A 40 -8.44 5.49 7.53
C TYR A 40 -9.37 6.53 8.14
N GLU A 41 -8.99 7.12 9.29
CA GLU A 41 -9.78 8.16 9.95
C GLU A 41 -9.94 9.41 9.09
N ARG A 42 -8.90 9.80 8.35
CA ARG A 42 -8.97 10.93 7.42
C ARG A 42 -9.94 10.68 6.27
N MET A 43 -9.91 9.50 5.66
CA MET A 43 -10.85 9.13 4.60
C MET A 43 -12.29 9.01 5.12
N ALA A 44 -12.49 8.51 6.35
CA ALA A 44 -13.81 8.38 6.97
C ALA A 44 -14.48 9.73 7.27
N LYS A 45 -13.71 10.84 7.29
CA LYS A 45 -14.24 12.20 7.49
C LYS A 45 -14.70 12.88 6.19
N LEU A 46 -14.57 12.21 5.06
CA LEU A 46 -14.97 12.77 3.77
C LEU A 46 -16.52 12.84 3.66
N PRO A 47 -17.07 13.85 2.96
CA PRO A 47 -18.49 13.90 2.65
C PRO A 47 -18.96 12.65 1.91
N GLU A 48 -20.17 12.17 2.18
CA GLU A 48 -20.76 10.99 1.55
C GLU A 48 -19.96 9.67 1.80
N VAL A 49 -19.05 9.65 2.77
CA VAL A 49 -18.38 8.44 3.24
C VAL A 49 -18.96 8.05 4.60
N ALA A 50 -19.74 6.97 4.62
CA ALA A 50 -20.35 6.47 5.86
C ALA A 50 -19.32 5.82 6.80
N ASP A 51 -18.40 5.01 6.26
CA ASP A 51 -17.34 4.35 7.01
C ASP A 51 -16.20 3.89 6.07
N VAL A 52 -15.01 3.67 6.63
CA VAL A 52 -13.84 3.12 5.93
C VAL A 52 -13.29 1.92 6.69
N ILE A 53 -13.49 0.74 6.12
CA ILE A 53 -13.07 -0.53 6.74
C ILE A 53 -12.09 -1.31 5.86
N GLY A 54 -11.27 -2.13 6.50
CA GLY A 54 -10.39 -3.10 5.84
C GLY A 54 -11.09 -4.44 5.67
N LEU A 55 -10.60 -5.28 4.74
CA LEU A 55 -11.08 -6.66 4.62
C LEU A 55 -10.43 -7.57 5.67
N ASN A 56 -11.18 -8.58 6.12
CA ASN A 56 -10.70 -9.65 7.00
C ASN A 56 -10.47 -10.93 6.18
N ARG A 57 -9.50 -11.76 6.58
CA ARG A 57 -9.26 -13.10 6.02
C ARG A 57 -10.51 -14.00 5.91
N MET A 58 -11.51 -13.82 6.78
CA MET A 58 -12.75 -14.62 6.74
C MET A 58 -13.63 -14.34 5.53
N LEU A 59 -13.49 -13.15 4.92
CA LEU A 59 -14.25 -12.73 3.75
C LEU A 59 -13.52 -13.04 2.43
N LEU A 60 -12.23 -13.34 2.52
CA LEU A 60 -11.36 -13.52 1.36
C LEU A 60 -11.24 -15.01 1.01
N PRO A 61 -11.31 -15.38 -0.28
CA PRO A 61 -10.98 -16.73 -0.70
C PRO A 61 -9.47 -16.97 -0.58
N GLN A 62 -9.08 -18.25 -0.46
CA GLN A 62 -7.66 -18.62 -0.41
C GLN A 62 -6.91 -18.32 -1.72
N ARG A 63 -7.59 -18.29 -2.86
CA ARG A 63 -6.99 -17.99 -4.17
C ARG A 63 -7.55 -16.70 -4.72
N ILE A 64 -6.67 -15.75 -5.01
CA ILE A 64 -6.96 -14.37 -5.43
C ILE A 64 -6.25 -14.14 -6.77
N ASP A 65 -6.97 -14.36 -7.86
CA ASP A 65 -6.43 -14.20 -9.23
C ASP A 65 -6.91 -12.91 -9.91
N ASP A 66 -7.96 -12.28 -9.38
CA ASP A 66 -8.57 -11.09 -9.96
C ASP A 66 -9.17 -10.16 -8.90
N PHE A 67 -9.48 -8.93 -9.31
CA PHE A 67 -10.14 -7.94 -8.44
C PHE A 67 -11.59 -8.29 -8.11
N ARG A 68 -12.22 -9.23 -8.82
CA ARG A 68 -13.62 -9.61 -8.57
C ARG A 68 -13.77 -10.24 -7.20
N SER A 69 -12.85 -11.13 -6.80
CA SER A 69 -12.85 -11.70 -5.44
C SER A 69 -12.76 -10.64 -4.33
N ILE A 70 -11.93 -9.61 -4.52
CA ILE A 70 -11.80 -8.48 -3.58
C ILE A 70 -13.09 -7.66 -3.52
N ARG A 71 -13.70 -7.40 -4.68
CA ARG A 71 -14.99 -6.68 -4.76
C ARG A 71 -16.13 -7.45 -4.12
N GLU A 72 -16.21 -8.76 -4.34
CA GLU A 72 -17.22 -9.63 -3.72
C GLU A 72 -17.09 -9.61 -2.20
N ALA A 73 -15.86 -9.73 -1.68
CA ALA A 73 -15.59 -9.62 -0.25
C ALA A 73 -15.99 -8.25 0.34
N ALA A 74 -15.76 -7.16 -0.41
CA ALA A 74 -16.19 -5.83 0.00
C ALA A 74 -17.72 -5.64 -0.08
N ALA A 75 -18.37 -6.22 -1.08
CA ALA A 75 -19.82 -6.18 -1.24
C ALA A 75 -20.55 -6.93 -0.11
N GLN A 76 -19.95 -8.00 0.44
CA GLN A 76 -20.48 -8.68 1.64
C GLN A 76 -20.52 -7.77 2.88
N LEU A 77 -19.69 -6.71 2.92
CA LEU A 77 -19.70 -5.68 3.96
C LEU A 77 -20.57 -4.47 3.57
N SER A 78 -21.39 -4.58 2.53
CA SER A 78 -22.20 -3.49 1.97
C SER A 78 -21.38 -2.27 1.53
N ALA A 79 -20.10 -2.45 1.22
CA ALA A 79 -19.28 -1.36 0.70
C ALA A 79 -19.77 -0.96 -0.70
N GLY A 80 -19.89 0.34 -0.97
CA GLY A 80 -20.19 0.86 -2.30
C GLY A 80 -18.97 0.91 -3.22
N VAL A 81 -17.79 1.14 -2.64
CA VAL A 81 -16.52 1.25 -3.36
C VAL A 81 -15.40 0.53 -2.64
N VAL A 82 -14.39 0.08 -3.39
CA VAL A 82 -13.13 -0.45 -2.86
C VAL A 82 -12.00 0.48 -3.26
N PHE A 83 -11.25 0.93 -2.26
CA PHE A 83 -9.95 1.57 -2.47
C PHE A 83 -8.85 0.50 -2.34
N VAL A 84 -8.29 0.09 -3.47
CA VAL A 84 -7.24 -0.93 -3.56
C VAL A 84 -5.91 -0.24 -3.81
N TYR A 85 -4.85 -0.64 -3.11
CA TYR A 85 -3.53 -0.06 -3.31
C TYR A 85 -2.40 -1.10 -3.24
N THR A 86 -1.31 -0.82 -3.92
CA THR A 86 -0.06 -1.60 -3.92
C THR A 86 1.10 -0.71 -3.48
N VAL A 87 2.12 -1.29 -2.84
CA VAL A 87 3.28 -0.55 -2.36
C VAL A 87 4.55 -1.24 -2.85
N ASP A 88 5.32 -0.59 -3.70
CA ASP A 88 6.62 -1.07 -4.15
C ASP A 88 7.72 -0.22 -3.53
N THR A 89 8.62 -0.85 -2.77
CA THR A 89 9.79 -0.18 -2.20
C THR A 89 11.06 -0.80 -2.76
N THR A 90 11.87 0.02 -3.44
CA THR A 90 13.19 -0.35 -3.94
C THR A 90 14.27 0.40 -3.19
N PHE A 91 15.42 -0.24 -2.98
CA PHE A 91 16.60 0.42 -2.45
C PHE A 91 17.63 0.62 -3.56
N ARG A 92 18.24 1.80 -3.63
CA ARG A 92 19.26 2.14 -4.61
C ARG A 92 20.47 2.75 -3.91
N ASP A 93 21.65 2.53 -4.48
CA ASP A 93 22.84 3.28 -4.08
C ASP A 93 22.69 4.72 -4.58
N ALA A 94 22.86 5.72 -3.72
CA ALA A 94 22.70 7.12 -4.12
C ALA A 94 23.77 7.57 -5.13
N ASN A 95 24.93 6.89 -5.15
CA ASN A 95 26.06 7.22 -6.02
C ASN A 95 26.12 6.34 -7.30
N SER A 96 25.19 5.39 -7.49
CA SER A 96 25.10 4.62 -8.73
C SER A 96 23.67 4.14 -8.99
N SER A 97 23.19 4.21 -10.23
CA SER A 97 21.83 3.76 -10.63
C SER A 97 21.57 2.24 -10.51
N LYS A 98 22.35 1.53 -9.69
CA LYS A 98 22.20 0.09 -9.44
C LYS A 98 21.11 -0.15 -8.40
N THR A 99 20.08 -0.89 -8.78
CA THR A 99 19.05 -1.41 -7.87
C THR A 99 19.66 -2.42 -6.92
N LEU A 100 19.51 -2.18 -5.62
CA LEU A 100 19.92 -3.10 -4.56
C LEU A 100 18.68 -3.87 -4.09
N THR A 101 18.65 -5.17 -4.33
CA THR A 101 17.71 -6.06 -3.64
C THR A 101 18.17 -6.27 -2.19
N ALA A 102 17.22 -6.46 -1.27
CA ALA A 102 17.44 -6.61 0.18
C ALA A 102 18.40 -7.76 0.61
N ILE A 103 18.97 -8.50 -0.34
CA ILE A 103 19.77 -9.72 -0.15
C ILE A 103 21.26 -9.51 -0.53
N SER A 104 21.66 -8.38 -1.13
CA SER A 104 23.09 -8.13 -1.44
C SER A 104 23.86 -7.63 -0.21
N LEU A 105 24.06 -8.51 0.78
CA LEU A 105 24.89 -8.36 1.98
C LEU A 105 26.39 -8.33 1.63
N GLY A 106 26.82 -7.31 0.89
CA GLY A 106 28.19 -7.12 0.43
C GLY A 106 28.65 -5.67 0.51
N ILE A 107 28.90 -5.19 1.74
CA ILE A 107 29.93 -4.24 2.19
C ILE A 107 30.30 -3.05 1.26
N SER A 108 29.94 -1.83 1.69
CA SER A 108 30.84 -0.66 1.62
C SER A 108 30.39 0.39 2.66
N PRO A 109 31.19 0.71 3.69
CA PRO A 109 30.80 1.58 4.83
C PRO A 109 30.52 3.05 4.48
N SER A 110 30.68 3.49 3.24
CA SER A 110 30.66 4.90 2.83
C SER A 110 29.54 5.28 1.85
N LYS A 111 28.55 4.40 1.62
CA LYS A 111 27.52 4.61 0.58
C LYS A 111 26.20 5.14 1.16
N LYS A 112 25.70 6.25 0.63
CA LYS A 112 24.32 6.67 0.88
C LYS A 112 23.37 5.72 0.17
N ILE A 113 22.33 5.26 0.85
CA ILE A 113 21.30 4.39 0.28
C ILE A 113 20.02 5.21 0.18
N THR A 114 19.35 5.15 -0.96
CA THR A 114 18.03 5.77 -1.17
C THR A 114 16.96 4.69 -1.18
N ALA A 115 16.03 4.76 -0.24
CA ALA A 115 14.77 4.01 -0.31
C ALA A 115 13.81 4.79 -1.21
N LEU A 116 13.26 4.16 -2.24
CA LEU A 116 12.29 4.73 -3.16
C LEU A 116 11.01 3.90 -3.06
N THR A 117 9.94 4.51 -2.55
CA THR A 117 8.64 3.87 -2.44
C THR A 117 7.68 4.48 -3.45
N THR A 118 7.01 3.64 -4.22
CA THR A 118 5.87 4.02 -5.06
C THR A 118 4.62 3.32 -4.58
N ILE A 119 3.55 4.08 -4.38
CA ILE A 119 2.24 3.56 -4.06
C ILE A 119 1.33 3.87 -5.24
N SER A 120 0.65 2.83 -5.74
CA SER A 120 -0.35 2.96 -6.78
C SER A 120 -1.69 2.51 -6.21
N ALA A 121 -2.77 3.24 -6.49
CA ALA A 121 -4.09 2.97 -5.95
C ALA A 121 -5.20 3.15 -6.98
N LEU A 122 -6.30 2.42 -6.79
CA LEU A 122 -7.51 2.47 -7.59
C LEU A 122 -8.73 2.63 -6.66
N LEU A 123 -9.61 3.56 -7.01
CA LEU A 123 -10.97 3.62 -6.46
C LEU A 123 -11.93 2.93 -7.43
N MET A 124 -12.57 1.85 -6.98
CA MET A 124 -13.36 0.97 -7.84
C MET A 124 -14.76 0.74 -7.27
N ASP A 125 -15.76 0.73 -8.13
CA ASP A 125 -17.13 0.33 -7.81
C ASP A 125 -17.20 -1.17 -7.45
N THR A 126 -17.82 -1.50 -6.32
CA THR A 126 -17.87 -2.90 -5.85
C THR A 126 -18.73 -3.78 -6.74
N LYS A 127 -19.79 -3.25 -7.35
CA LYS A 127 -20.74 -4.04 -8.14
C LYS A 127 -20.24 -4.28 -9.55
N THR A 128 -19.83 -3.22 -10.22
CA THR A 128 -19.48 -3.23 -11.66
C THR A 128 -18.00 -3.44 -11.91
N GLY A 129 -17.13 -3.11 -10.96
CA GLY A 129 -15.69 -3.04 -11.18
C GLY A 129 -15.24 -1.82 -11.98
N TYR A 130 -16.13 -0.85 -12.21
CA TYR A 130 -15.77 0.41 -12.84
C TYR A 130 -14.75 1.17 -11.98
N ILE A 131 -13.70 1.68 -12.60
CA ILE A 131 -12.64 2.45 -11.92
C ILE A 131 -13.02 3.92 -12.00
N TYR A 132 -13.29 4.53 -10.84
CA TYR A 132 -13.60 5.95 -10.74
C TYR A 132 -12.36 6.83 -10.87
N SER A 133 -11.24 6.39 -10.28
CA SER A 133 -9.97 7.10 -10.32
C SER A 133 -8.78 6.17 -10.04
N ALA A 134 -7.60 6.62 -10.47
CA ALA A 134 -6.32 5.99 -10.20
C ALA A 134 -5.36 7.04 -9.63
N TYR A 135 -4.51 6.63 -8.70
CA TYR A 135 -3.53 7.49 -8.03
C TYR A 135 -2.18 6.81 -8.04
N GLU A 136 -1.12 7.60 -8.12
CA GLU A 136 0.24 7.13 -7.97
C GLU A 136 1.08 8.21 -7.28
N THR A 137 1.83 7.80 -6.27
CA THR A 137 2.70 8.68 -5.51
C THR A 137 4.03 7.99 -5.25
N THR A 138 5.13 8.72 -5.49
CA THR A 138 6.48 8.24 -5.19
C THR A 138 7.15 9.15 -4.17
N GLU A 139 7.74 8.54 -3.14
CA GLU A 139 8.56 9.21 -2.13
C GLU A 139 9.92 8.55 -1.99
N LYS A 140 10.90 9.31 -1.50
CA LYS A 140 12.26 8.83 -1.30
C LYS A 140 12.80 9.20 0.07
N GLU A 141 13.64 8.33 0.64
CA GLU A 141 14.42 8.59 1.86
C GLU A 141 15.89 8.30 1.64
N GLU A 142 16.76 9.23 2.01
CA GLU A 142 18.19 8.97 2.11
C GLU A 142 18.53 8.41 3.49
N VAL A 143 19.23 7.27 3.51
CA VAL A 143 19.70 6.59 4.72
C VAL A 143 21.21 6.47 4.65
N SER A 144 21.90 6.79 5.75
CA SER A 144 23.34 6.58 5.88
C SER A 144 23.68 5.09 5.94
N SER A 145 24.75 4.66 5.27
CA SER A 145 25.30 3.29 5.35
C SER A 145 25.58 2.84 6.78
N SER A 146 26.03 3.73 7.66
CA SER A 146 26.37 3.40 9.05
C SER A 146 25.17 2.93 9.86
N SER A 147 23.97 3.43 9.53
CA SER A 147 22.71 3.04 10.16
C SER A 147 22.07 1.82 9.49
N TRP A 148 22.53 1.40 8.32
CA TRP A 148 21.97 0.29 7.55
C TRP A 148 22.42 -1.10 8.04
N ASN A 149 23.35 -1.18 9.00
CA ASN A 149 24.03 -2.42 9.40
C ASN A 149 23.14 -3.54 9.97
N THR A 150 21.83 -3.32 10.09
CA THR A 150 20.86 -4.33 10.53
C THR A 150 19.63 -4.35 9.62
N ARG A 151 19.07 -5.55 9.39
CA ARG A 151 17.80 -5.74 8.66
C ARG A 151 16.66 -4.92 9.26
N ASP A 152 16.69 -4.70 10.57
CA ASP A 152 15.73 -3.89 11.32
C ASP A 152 15.76 -2.40 10.92
N ASN A 153 16.95 -1.83 10.72
CA ASN A 153 17.07 -0.43 10.32
C ASN A 153 16.67 -0.21 8.85
N ALA A 154 16.95 -1.18 7.98
CA ALA A 154 16.44 -1.18 6.60
C ALA A 154 14.90 -1.23 6.55
N ASP A 155 14.29 -2.08 7.38
CA ASP A 155 12.83 -2.17 7.48
C ASP A 155 12.20 -0.90 8.09
N LYS A 156 12.85 -0.27 9.07
CA LYS A 156 12.41 1.04 9.59
C LYS A 156 12.44 2.14 8.52
N ALA A 157 13.48 2.18 7.69
CA ALA A 157 13.56 3.12 6.57
C ALA A 157 12.47 2.86 5.53
N ARG A 158 12.18 1.58 5.24
CA ARG A 158 11.04 1.16 4.41
C ARG A 158 9.74 1.71 5.00
N GLN A 159 9.42 1.35 6.25
CA GLN A 159 8.19 1.77 6.92
C GLN A 159 8.01 3.29 6.89
N LYS A 160 9.06 4.05 7.24
CA LYS A 160 9.02 5.53 7.22
C LYS A 160 8.73 6.09 5.82
N THR A 161 9.31 5.51 4.78
CA THR A 161 9.11 5.97 3.40
C THR A 161 7.72 5.57 2.89
N GLU A 162 7.26 4.36 3.22
CA GLU A 162 5.90 3.90 2.93
C GLU A 162 4.83 4.73 3.63
N THR A 163 5.00 5.06 4.91
CA THR A 163 4.05 5.90 5.65
C THR A 163 3.92 7.29 5.01
N ARG A 164 5.04 7.91 4.59
CA ARG A 164 5.00 9.23 3.92
C ARG A 164 4.40 9.16 2.53
N ALA A 165 4.77 8.16 1.73
CA ALA A 165 4.18 7.94 0.41
C ALA A 165 2.67 7.75 0.52
N PHE A 166 2.22 6.99 1.53
CA PHE A 166 0.81 6.70 1.73
C PHE A 166 0.04 7.92 2.20
N ALA A 167 0.58 8.67 3.16
CA ALA A 167 -0.04 9.92 3.60
C ALA A 167 -0.25 10.90 2.44
N LYS A 168 0.76 11.05 1.58
CA LYS A 168 0.68 11.92 0.40
C LYS A 168 -0.32 11.43 -0.66
N LEU A 169 -0.37 10.13 -0.92
CA LEU A 169 -1.39 9.55 -1.80
C LEU A 169 -2.82 9.79 -1.27
N ILE A 170 -2.98 9.78 0.05
CA ILE A 170 -4.27 10.07 0.70
C ILE A 170 -4.59 11.57 0.64
N ASP A 171 -3.59 12.45 0.71
CA ASP A 171 -3.78 13.89 0.45
C ASP A 171 -4.33 14.12 -0.97
N ASP A 172 -3.68 13.52 -1.97
CA ASP A 172 -4.10 13.60 -3.38
C ASP A 172 -5.52 13.06 -3.58
N PHE A 173 -5.85 11.94 -2.91
CA PHE A 173 -7.19 11.37 -2.92
C PHE A 173 -8.23 12.33 -2.32
N ILE A 174 -7.98 12.85 -1.12
CA ILE A 174 -8.87 13.78 -0.41
C ILE A 174 -9.11 15.04 -1.23
N GLU A 175 -8.06 15.62 -1.83
CA GLU A 175 -8.17 16.80 -2.69
C GLU A 175 -9.03 16.52 -3.94
N SER A 176 -8.94 15.30 -4.49
CA SER A 176 -9.74 14.91 -5.65
C SER A 176 -11.21 14.59 -5.34
N TRP A 177 -11.54 14.32 -4.07
CA TRP A 177 -12.83 13.78 -3.66
C TRP A 177 -14.05 14.64 -4.06
N PRO A 178 -14.05 15.98 -3.88
CA PRO A 178 -15.20 16.80 -4.28
C PRO A 178 -15.52 16.68 -5.78
N ARG A 179 -14.49 16.64 -6.63
CA ARG A 179 -14.64 16.47 -8.08
C ARG A 179 -15.18 15.10 -8.45
N LEU A 180 -14.87 14.05 -7.68
CA LEU A 180 -15.44 12.72 -7.87
C LEU A 180 -16.92 12.70 -7.55
N LEU A 181 -17.35 13.36 -6.47
CA LEU A 181 -18.76 13.46 -6.11
C LEU A 181 -19.57 14.24 -7.14
N GLU A 182 -19.01 15.33 -7.69
CA GLU A 182 -19.66 16.09 -8.77
C GLU A 182 -19.83 15.25 -10.04
N ARG A 183 -18.81 14.46 -10.40
CA ARG A 183 -18.81 13.63 -11.61
C ARG A 183 -19.67 12.37 -11.46
N TYR A 184 -19.71 11.80 -10.27
CA TYR A 184 -20.37 10.55 -9.93
C TYR A 184 -21.21 10.73 -8.66
N PRO A 185 -22.32 11.49 -8.73
CA PRO A 185 -23.15 11.74 -7.57
C PRO A 185 -23.72 10.42 -7.04
N ALA A 186 -23.74 10.27 -5.72
CA ALA A 186 -24.43 9.18 -5.06
C ALA A 186 -25.91 9.22 -5.46
N LYS A 187 -26.43 8.08 -5.92
CA LYS A 187 -27.85 7.91 -6.24
C LYS A 187 -28.63 7.44 -5.04
#